data_AF-A0A6C0AH13-F1
#
_entry.id   AF-A0A6C0AH13-F1
#
_cell.length_a   1.000
_cell.length_b   1.000
_cell.length_c   1.000
_cell.angle_alpha   90.00
_cell.angle_beta   90.00
_cell.angle_gamma   90.00
#
_symmetry.space_group_name_H-M   'P 1'
#
loop_
_entity.id
_entity.type
_entity.pdbx_description
1 polymer ?
#
loop_
_entity_poly.entity_id
_entity_poly.type
_entity_poly.pdbx_seq_one_letter_code
_entity_poly.pdbx_strand_id
1 'polypeptide(L)'
;MACNAPINIQRRLADKCSLKCLLWYKYGNSSCTVQNSSDQLIIPYDGASDVMFNSLKYNPVEVRIFKPSIHKFEGSYTDAEIVIVHTGPNGGLLVCIPVNATTSVAASTGASLFEDIVANAPEQEVSTTLNLTDFNVNHMIPKSSYYSYTGTVPYGDCNPDVMYNYVVFPVNSFQVHQNTLDALGNLIHDSYIQVNDGDCYFNEMGTKNNGFAGEGQIYIDCQPVGEEGEIIYKEQSAGTKVNLDWIYAFLYVIIGAVIMYLGVKLLRFMFQLLPTIPEKD
;
A
#
# COMPACT_ATOMS: atom_id res chain seq x y z
N MET A 1 22.81 7.88 10.58
CA MET A 1 22.65 6.45 10.90
C MET A 1 23.16 5.63 9.72
N ALA A 2 23.51 4.36 9.89
CA ALA A 2 23.90 3.48 8.79
C ALA A 2 22.68 2.64 8.34
N CYS A 3 22.70 2.15 7.11
CA CYS A 3 21.73 1.17 6.61
C CYS A 3 21.78 -0.08 7.48
N ASN A 4 20.62 -0.58 7.90
CA ASN A 4 20.53 -1.67 8.87
C ASN A 4 19.62 -2.82 8.42
N ALA A 5 19.22 -2.81 7.15
CA ALA A 5 18.42 -3.86 6.52
C ALA A 5 18.98 -4.18 5.12
N PRO A 6 18.79 -5.41 4.62
CA PRO A 6 18.10 -6.53 5.24
C PRO A 6 18.94 -7.18 6.35
N ILE A 7 18.32 -8.02 7.18
CA ILE A 7 19.00 -8.73 8.29
C ILE A 7 19.04 -10.25 8.08
N ASN A 8 19.86 -10.93 8.87
CA ASN A 8 19.85 -12.39 8.96
C ASN A 8 18.77 -12.85 9.96
N ILE A 9 17.73 -13.50 9.46
CA ILE A 9 16.64 -14.03 10.27
C ILE A 9 17.12 -15.28 11.02
N GLN A 10 17.17 -15.17 12.35
CA GLN A 10 17.56 -16.25 13.25
C GLN A 10 16.44 -16.53 14.25
N ARG A 11 15.78 -17.69 14.12
CA ARG A 11 14.57 -17.99 14.90
C ARG A 11 14.83 -17.98 16.41
N ARG A 12 16.00 -18.46 16.80
CA ARG A 12 16.42 -18.58 18.21
C ARG A 12 16.65 -17.23 18.91
N LEU A 13 16.86 -16.16 18.14
CA LEU A 13 17.09 -14.82 18.66
C LEU A 13 15.83 -13.95 18.62
N ALA A 14 14.72 -14.48 18.08
CA ALA A 14 13.53 -13.70 17.85
C ALA A 14 12.64 -13.61 19.11
N ASP A 15 12.34 -12.40 19.54
CA ASP A 15 11.43 -12.13 20.65
C ASP A 15 9.98 -12.35 20.25
N LYS A 16 9.14 -12.86 21.16
CA LYS A 16 7.72 -13.07 20.83
C LYS A 16 6.99 -11.75 20.61
N CYS A 17 6.16 -11.70 19.58
CA CYS A 17 5.27 -10.59 19.33
C CYS A 17 3.86 -11.06 18.95
N SER A 18 2.86 -10.26 19.32
CA SER A 18 1.44 -10.51 19.05
C SER A 18 0.78 -9.30 18.39
N LEU A 19 0.12 -8.43 19.16
CA LEU A 19 -0.71 -7.34 18.64
C LEU A 19 0.11 -6.26 17.89
N LYS A 20 1.32 -5.97 18.36
CA LYS A 20 2.18 -4.92 17.77
C LYS A 20 2.80 -5.29 16.42
N CYS A 21 2.68 -6.55 16.02
CA CYS A 21 3.14 -7.05 14.73
C CYS A 21 2.02 -7.82 14.04
N LEU A 22 0.76 -7.48 14.32
CA LEU A 22 -0.38 -8.07 13.65
C LEU A 22 -0.48 -7.50 12.23
N LEU A 23 -0.29 -8.38 11.24
CA LEU A 23 -0.57 -8.13 9.83
C LEU A 23 -2.00 -8.55 9.50
N TRP A 24 -2.71 -7.69 8.80
CA TRP A 24 -3.96 -7.98 8.13
C TRP A 24 -3.96 -7.40 6.74
N TYR A 25 -4.59 -8.13 5.84
CA TYR A 25 -4.54 -7.76 4.44
C TYR A 25 -5.75 -8.26 3.68
N LYS A 26 -6.18 -7.45 2.73
CA LYS A 26 -7.15 -7.80 1.70
C LYS A 26 -6.75 -7.07 0.43
N TYR A 27 -6.03 -7.77 -0.44
CA TYR A 27 -5.60 -7.18 -1.71
C TYR A 27 -6.70 -7.28 -2.77
N GLY A 28 -6.90 -6.22 -3.55
CA GLY A 28 -7.73 -6.25 -4.75
C GLY A 28 -6.96 -6.77 -5.95
N ASN A 29 -7.65 -7.16 -7.03
CA ASN A 29 -6.98 -7.53 -8.28
C ASN A 29 -6.27 -6.30 -8.88
N SER A 30 -5.09 -6.54 -9.47
CA SER A 30 -4.23 -5.52 -10.07
C SER A 30 -3.97 -5.88 -11.53
N SER A 31 -3.62 -4.88 -12.35
CA SER A 31 -2.95 -5.15 -13.62
C SER A 31 -1.59 -5.81 -13.36
N CYS A 32 -1.17 -6.71 -14.26
CA CYS A 32 0.13 -7.36 -14.15
C CYS A 32 1.07 -6.80 -15.22
N THR A 33 1.72 -5.68 -14.92
CA THR A 33 2.76 -5.12 -15.78
C THR A 33 4.12 -5.46 -15.21
N VAL A 34 4.88 -6.32 -15.89
CA VAL A 34 6.19 -6.79 -15.44
C VAL A 34 7.27 -5.93 -16.09
N GLN A 35 8.14 -5.36 -15.27
CA GLN A 35 9.33 -4.61 -15.67
C GLN A 35 10.57 -5.38 -15.26
N ASN A 36 11.51 -5.58 -16.17
CA ASN A 36 12.79 -6.21 -15.86
C ASN A 36 13.85 -5.12 -15.64
N SER A 37 14.29 -4.94 -14.40
CA SER A 37 15.24 -3.90 -13.99
C SER A 37 16.68 -4.43 -13.86
N SER A 38 17.02 -5.48 -14.62
CA SER A 38 18.29 -6.21 -14.61
C SER A 38 18.55 -7.04 -13.36
N ASP A 39 18.45 -6.50 -12.14
CA ASP A 39 18.72 -7.21 -10.87
C ASP A 39 17.46 -7.71 -10.13
N GLN A 40 16.29 -7.32 -10.63
CA GLN A 40 14.99 -7.64 -10.07
C GLN A 40 13.90 -7.50 -11.12
N LEU A 41 12.78 -8.21 -10.93
CA LEU A 41 11.53 -7.88 -11.62
C LEU A 41 10.70 -6.95 -10.75
N ILE A 42 10.13 -5.90 -11.34
CA ILE A 42 9.23 -4.96 -10.67
C ILE A 42 7.85 -5.05 -11.32
N ILE A 43 6.82 -5.19 -10.50
CA ILE A 43 5.44 -5.28 -10.93
C ILE A 43 4.66 -4.20 -10.18
N PRO A 44 4.37 -3.05 -10.80
CA PRO A 44 3.51 -2.04 -10.18
C PRO A 44 2.17 -2.64 -9.77
N TYR A 45 1.66 -2.21 -8.62
CA TYR A 45 0.42 -2.72 -8.04
C TYR A 45 -0.63 -1.62 -7.97
N ASP A 46 -1.71 -1.76 -8.74
CA ASP A 46 -2.80 -0.78 -8.83
C ASP A 46 -4.12 -1.28 -8.22
N GLY A 47 -4.12 -2.49 -7.64
CA GLY A 47 -5.29 -3.08 -7.02
C GLY A 47 -5.71 -2.39 -5.72
N ALA A 48 -6.97 -1.95 -5.65
CA ALA A 48 -7.55 -1.38 -4.44
C ALA A 48 -7.49 -2.38 -3.28
N SER A 49 -6.70 -2.06 -2.26
CA SER A 49 -6.33 -2.99 -1.19
C SER A 49 -6.49 -2.34 0.17
N ASP A 50 -6.76 -3.16 1.18
CA ASP A 50 -6.80 -2.74 2.59
C ASP A 50 -5.77 -3.57 3.35
N VAL A 51 -4.69 -2.92 3.79
CA VAL A 51 -3.56 -3.56 4.46
C VAL A 51 -3.28 -2.80 5.74
N MET A 52 -3.19 -3.54 6.84
CA MET A 52 -2.87 -3.00 8.16
C MET A 52 -1.74 -3.79 8.80
N PHE A 53 -0.77 -3.08 9.36
CA PHE A 53 0.27 -3.67 10.19
C PHE A 53 0.48 -2.81 11.43
N ASN A 54 0.47 -3.43 12.62
CA ASN A 54 0.57 -2.70 13.90
C ASN A 54 -0.51 -1.59 14.01
N SER A 55 -1.73 -1.90 13.57
CA SER A 55 -2.86 -0.95 13.53
C SER A 55 -2.67 0.27 12.62
N LEU A 56 -1.61 0.34 11.82
CA LEU A 56 -1.37 1.40 10.84
C LEU A 56 -1.75 0.91 9.45
N LYS A 57 -2.32 1.80 8.63
CA LYS A 57 -2.72 1.50 7.25
C LYS A 57 -1.56 1.66 6.28
N TYR A 58 -1.50 0.75 5.30
CA TYR A 58 -0.51 0.72 4.25
C TYR A 58 -1.17 0.51 2.89
N ASN A 59 -0.61 1.13 1.85
CA ASN A 59 -1.07 0.97 0.48
C ASN A 59 0.01 0.23 -0.32
N PRO A 60 -0.30 -0.94 -0.91
CA PRO A 60 0.64 -1.61 -1.80
C PRO A 60 0.91 -0.73 -3.03
N VAL A 61 2.16 -0.73 -3.49
CA VAL A 61 2.59 0.08 -4.64
C VAL A 61 3.25 -0.76 -5.72
N GLU A 62 3.97 -1.81 -5.34
CA GLU A 62 4.61 -2.72 -6.29
C GLU A 62 5.00 -4.04 -5.61
N VAL A 63 5.25 -5.05 -6.44
CA VAL A 63 5.88 -6.31 -6.06
C VAL A 63 7.25 -6.35 -6.71
N ARG A 64 8.28 -6.71 -5.94
CA ARG A 64 9.62 -6.96 -6.45
C ARG A 64 9.96 -8.43 -6.31
N ILE A 65 10.66 -8.99 -7.29
CA ILE A 65 11.15 -10.36 -7.25
C ILE A 65 12.67 -10.30 -7.39
N PHE A 66 13.36 -10.79 -6.36
CA PHE A 66 14.82 -10.88 -6.31
C PHE A 66 15.28 -12.32 -6.43
N LYS A 67 16.47 -12.50 -7.00
CA LYS A 67 17.25 -13.73 -6.93
C LYS A 67 18.69 -13.37 -6.53
N PRO A 68 19.34 -14.09 -5.59
CA PRO A 68 18.70 -14.89 -4.53
C PRO A 68 17.84 -14.00 -3.60
N SER A 69 17.45 -14.49 -2.42
CA SER A 69 16.72 -13.66 -1.45
C SER A 69 17.50 -12.44 -0.97
N ILE A 70 16.80 -11.39 -0.53
CA ILE A 70 17.43 -10.22 0.08
C ILE A 70 17.78 -10.49 1.54
N HIS A 71 16.97 -11.27 2.25
CA HIS A 71 17.26 -11.73 3.60
C HIS A 71 18.11 -13.00 3.58
N LYS A 72 18.93 -13.17 4.63
CA LYS A 72 19.46 -14.48 4.99
C LYS A 72 18.57 -15.14 6.04
N PHE A 73 18.56 -16.46 6.03
CA PHE A 73 17.88 -17.30 7.00
C PHE A 73 18.91 -18.27 7.57
N GLU A 74 19.21 -18.15 8.87
CA GLU A 74 20.28 -18.90 9.53
C GLU A 74 21.62 -18.85 8.76
N GLY A 75 21.93 -17.67 8.19
CA GLY A 75 23.18 -17.39 7.47
C GLY A 75 23.17 -17.71 5.97
N SER A 76 22.10 -18.32 5.44
CA SER A 76 22.00 -18.72 4.03
C SER A 76 20.89 -17.96 3.29
N TYR A 77 21.11 -17.65 2.01
CA TYR A 77 20.06 -17.11 1.14
C TYR A 77 19.13 -18.24 0.67
N THR A 78 17.86 -17.91 0.37
CA THR A 78 16.95 -18.78 -0.39
C THR A 78 17.04 -18.50 -1.88
N ASP A 79 16.43 -19.35 -2.71
CA ASP A 79 16.57 -19.33 -4.17
C ASP A 79 16.07 -18.03 -4.80
N ALA A 80 15.03 -17.41 -4.22
CA ALA A 80 14.53 -16.09 -4.57
C ALA A 80 13.75 -15.50 -3.38
N GLU A 81 13.30 -14.24 -3.51
CA GLU A 81 12.40 -13.59 -2.54
C GLU A 81 11.44 -12.62 -3.24
N ILE A 82 10.16 -12.74 -2.89
CA ILE A 82 9.11 -11.80 -3.32
C ILE A 82 8.99 -10.73 -2.23
N VAL A 83 9.05 -9.46 -2.61
CA VAL A 83 8.90 -8.33 -1.70
C VAL A 83 7.71 -7.48 -2.16
N ILE A 84 6.62 -7.52 -1.40
CA ILE A 84 5.47 -6.64 -1.63
C ILE A 84 5.74 -5.32 -0.91
N VAL A 85 5.91 -4.28 -1.70
CA VAL A 85 6.26 -2.94 -1.23
C VAL A 85 4.99 -2.15 -0.98
N HIS A 86 4.91 -1.56 0.21
CA HIS A 86 3.83 -0.67 0.58
C HIS A 86 4.36 0.68 1.03
N THR A 87 3.56 1.71 0.75
CA THR A 87 3.70 3.04 1.34
C THR A 87 2.82 3.15 2.58
N GLY A 88 3.23 3.98 3.54
CA GLY A 88 2.46 4.20 4.76
C GLY A 88 3.13 5.21 5.69
N PRO A 89 2.66 5.33 6.94
CA PRO A 89 3.27 6.20 7.93
C PRO A 89 4.72 5.81 8.19
N ASN A 90 5.61 6.81 8.29
CA ASN A 90 7.04 6.63 8.56
C ASN A 90 7.70 5.63 7.60
N GLY A 91 7.81 5.95 6.30
CA GLY A 91 8.48 5.13 5.28
C GLY A 91 7.54 4.16 4.58
N GLY A 92 7.18 3.05 5.24
CA GLY A 92 6.29 2.04 4.66
C GLY A 92 6.37 0.66 5.28
N LEU A 93 5.89 -0.35 4.54
CA LEU A 93 5.87 -1.76 4.94
C LEU A 93 6.38 -2.64 3.78
N LEU A 94 7.32 -3.53 4.09
CA LEU A 94 7.80 -4.57 3.18
C LEU A 94 7.32 -5.93 3.69
N VAL A 95 6.55 -6.64 2.85
CA VAL A 95 6.17 -8.03 3.12
C VAL A 95 7.04 -8.93 2.25
N CYS A 96 7.93 -9.67 2.89
CA CYS A 96 9.00 -10.42 2.26
C CYS A 96 8.75 -11.92 2.38
N ILE A 97 8.69 -12.61 1.24
CA ILE A 97 8.28 -14.01 1.14
C ILE A 97 9.43 -14.77 0.45
N PRO A 98 10.20 -15.60 1.19
CA PRO A 98 11.24 -16.40 0.57
C PRO A 98 10.63 -17.45 -0.34
N VAL A 99 11.25 -17.62 -1.50
CA VAL A 99 10.87 -18.60 -2.51
C VAL A 99 11.93 -19.69 -2.53
N ASN A 100 11.47 -20.95 -2.41
CA ASN A 100 12.33 -22.12 -2.48
C ASN A 100 11.97 -22.99 -3.68
N ALA A 101 12.99 -23.57 -4.29
CA ALA A 101 12.80 -24.54 -5.35
C ALA A 101 12.15 -25.83 -4.84
N THR A 102 11.32 -26.42 -5.68
CA THR A 102 10.83 -27.79 -5.50
C THR A 102 10.86 -28.54 -6.83
N THR A 103 11.08 -29.85 -6.75
CA THR A 103 10.96 -30.77 -7.89
C THR A 103 9.55 -31.35 -8.03
N SER A 104 8.64 -31.02 -7.10
CA SER A 104 7.23 -31.37 -7.18
C SER A 104 6.45 -30.29 -7.92
N VAL A 105 5.32 -30.66 -8.53
CA VAL A 105 4.43 -29.69 -9.19
C VAL A 105 3.94 -28.69 -8.15
N ALA A 106 4.19 -27.40 -8.38
CA ALA A 106 3.76 -26.35 -7.48
C ALA A 106 2.23 -26.21 -7.58
N ALA A 107 1.51 -26.64 -6.54
CA ALA A 107 0.06 -26.83 -6.59
C ALA A 107 -0.78 -25.58 -6.22
N SER A 108 -0.15 -24.44 -5.92
CA SER A 108 -0.86 -23.25 -5.45
C SER A 108 -1.09 -22.25 -6.58
N THR A 109 -2.23 -21.55 -6.54
CA THR A 109 -2.53 -20.43 -7.47
C THR A 109 -1.41 -19.39 -7.48
N GLY A 110 -0.80 -19.11 -6.32
CA GLY A 110 0.31 -18.17 -6.24
C GLY A 110 1.55 -18.66 -6.98
N ALA A 111 1.88 -19.95 -6.87
CA ALA A 111 3.01 -20.52 -7.59
C ALA A 111 2.79 -20.50 -9.10
N SER A 112 1.61 -20.91 -9.58
CA SER A 112 1.28 -20.81 -11.02
C SER A 112 1.36 -19.37 -11.53
N LEU A 113 0.87 -18.41 -10.75
CA LEU A 113 0.97 -16.98 -11.09
C LEU A 113 2.42 -16.49 -11.18
N PHE A 114 3.27 -16.92 -10.24
CA PHE A 114 4.70 -16.63 -10.27
C PHE A 114 5.37 -17.26 -11.49
N GLU A 115 5.05 -18.51 -11.81
CA GLU A 115 5.57 -19.23 -12.98
C GLU A 115 5.17 -18.53 -14.29
N ASP A 116 3.91 -18.09 -14.41
CA ASP A 116 3.43 -17.32 -15.56
C ASP A 116 4.14 -15.96 -15.69
N ILE A 117 4.37 -15.27 -14.57
CA ILE A 117 5.12 -14.01 -14.56
C ILE A 117 6.55 -14.22 -15.08
N VAL A 118 7.26 -15.24 -14.58
CA VAL A 118 8.64 -15.51 -14.99
C VAL A 118 8.70 -15.97 -16.45
N ALA A 119 7.78 -16.83 -16.88
CA ALA A 119 7.75 -17.34 -18.25
C ALA A 119 7.49 -16.26 -19.31
N ASN A 120 6.79 -15.19 -18.93
CA ASN A 120 6.42 -14.09 -19.83
C ASN A 120 7.09 -12.76 -19.46
N ALA A 121 8.07 -12.77 -18.56
CA ALA A 121 8.83 -11.58 -18.21
C ALA A 121 9.57 -11.05 -19.45
N PRO A 122 9.63 -9.73 -19.64
CA PRO A 122 10.34 -9.16 -20.77
C PRO A 122 11.86 -9.27 -20.61
N GLU A 123 12.57 -9.00 -21.71
CA GLU A 123 14.02 -8.79 -21.68
C GLU A 123 14.39 -7.59 -20.77
N GLN A 124 15.67 -7.50 -20.40
CA GLN A 124 16.17 -6.45 -19.49
C GLN A 124 15.83 -5.05 -19.98
N GLU A 125 15.51 -4.15 -19.03
CA GLU A 125 15.14 -2.75 -19.25
C GLU A 125 13.86 -2.54 -20.09
N VAL A 126 13.02 -3.57 -20.20
CA VAL A 126 11.73 -3.54 -20.90
C VAL A 126 10.57 -3.82 -19.94
N SER A 127 9.40 -3.31 -20.29
CA SER A 127 8.13 -3.53 -19.58
C SER A 127 7.13 -4.24 -20.49
N THR A 128 6.35 -5.18 -19.96
CA THR A 128 5.26 -5.85 -20.69
C THR A 128 4.07 -6.12 -19.76
N THR A 129 2.86 -5.85 -20.24
CA THR A 129 1.63 -6.17 -19.52
C THR A 129 1.13 -7.56 -19.89
N LEU A 130 0.99 -8.42 -18.88
CA LEU A 130 0.48 -9.77 -19.02
C LEU A 130 -1.05 -9.75 -18.92
N ASN A 131 -1.71 -10.52 -19.80
CA ASN A 131 -3.17 -10.66 -19.81
C ASN A 131 -3.64 -11.65 -18.75
N LEU A 132 -3.35 -11.36 -17.48
CA LEU A 132 -3.78 -12.14 -16.33
C LEU A 132 -5.01 -11.47 -15.71
N THR A 133 -6.17 -12.11 -15.79
CA THR A 133 -7.44 -11.53 -15.32
C THR A 133 -7.51 -11.37 -13.81
N ASP A 134 -6.73 -12.16 -13.07
CA ASP A 134 -6.84 -12.30 -11.62
C ASP A 134 -5.49 -12.18 -10.90
N PHE A 135 -4.58 -11.34 -11.40
CA PHE A 135 -3.34 -11.06 -10.70
C PHE A 135 -3.64 -10.39 -9.35
N ASN A 136 -3.37 -11.13 -8.27
CA ASN A 136 -3.67 -10.70 -6.90
C ASN A 136 -2.66 -11.29 -5.92
N VAL A 137 -1.96 -10.44 -5.17
CA VAL A 137 -0.90 -10.88 -4.25
C VAL A 137 -1.41 -11.63 -3.02
N ASN A 138 -2.73 -11.66 -2.77
CA ASN A 138 -3.33 -12.57 -1.78
C ASN A 138 -2.92 -14.02 -2.02
N HIS A 139 -2.74 -14.42 -3.29
CA HIS A 139 -2.34 -15.77 -3.67
C HIS A 139 -0.87 -16.08 -3.35
N MET A 140 -0.04 -15.05 -3.19
CA MET A 140 1.39 -15.20 -2.92
C MET A 140 1.71 -15.21 -1.42
N ILE A 141 0.84 -14.64 -0.58
CA ILE A 141 1.09 -14.54 0.87
C ILE A 141 0.80 -15.88 1.57
N PRO A 142 1.81 -16.53 2.16
CA PRO A 142 1.64 -17.79 2.85
C PRO A 142 0.71 -17.66 4.06
N LYS A 143 0.00 -18.74 4.41
CA LYS A 143 -0.75 -18.86 5.67
C LYS A 143 0.15 -19.46 6.76
N SER A 144 0.99 -18.61 7.36
CA SER A 144 2.06 -19.05 8.27
C SER A 144 2.37 -18.00 9.34
N SER A 145 3.17 -18.40 10.34
CA SER A 145 3.87 -17.46 11.22
C SER A 145 4.87 -16.63 10.42
N TYR A 146 5.29 -15.48 10.95
CA TYR A 146 6.33 -14.64 10.33
C TYR A 146 7.18 -13.93 11.38
N TYR A 147 8.28 -13.36 10.91
CA TYR A 147 9.13 -12.44 11.67
C TYR A 147 8.78 -11.00 11.32
N SER A 148 9.06 -10.07 12.22
CA SER A 148 8.92 -8.64 11.95
C SER A 148 10.03 -7.83 12.60
N TYR A 149 10.47 -6.78 11.93
CA TYR A 149 11.45 -5.83 12.46
C TYR A 149 11.28 -4.48 11.77
N THR A 150 12.08 -3.49 12.17
CA THR A 150 12.12 -2.18 11.55
C THR A 150 13.53 -1.90 11.05
N GLY A 151 13.67 -1.41 9.82
CA GLY A 151 14.97 -1.08 9.23
C GLY A 151 14.86 -0.20 7.98
N THR A 152 15.98 0.19 7.41
CA THR A 152 16.03 1.03 6.20
C THR A 152 15.53 0.28 4.95
N VAL A 153 15.34 0.95 3.82
CA VAL A 153 15.10 0.26 2.53
C VAL A 153 16.39 -0.49 2.12
N PRO A 154 16.31 -1.74 1.64
CA PRO A 154 17.49 -2.57 1.40
C PRO A 154 18.09 -2.41 0.00
N TYR A 155 17.45 -1.63 -0.87
CA TYR A 155 17.80 -1.45 -2.28
C TYR A 155 17.77 0.03 -2.67
N GLY A 156 18.47 0.38 -3.76
CA GLY A 156 18.63 1.76 -4.21
C GLY A 156 19.50 2.59 -3.26
N ASP A 157 19.32 3.91 -3.30
CA ASP A 157 20.02 4.83 -2.41
C ASP A 157 19.43 4.72 -0.99
N CYS A 158 20.10 3.94 -0.15
CA CYS A 158 19.69 3.78 1.23
C CYS A 158 19.63 5.12 1.96
N ASN A 159 18.45 5.46 2.46
CA ASN A 159 18.23 6.61 3.33
C ASN A 159 18.09 6.15 4.79
N PRO A 160 19.09 6.45 5.65
CA PRO A 160 19.10 5.99 7.03
C PRO A 160 18.10 6.72 7.94
N ASP A 161 17.44 7.77 7.45
CA ASP A 161 16.45 8.54 8.20
C ASP A 161 15.01 8.06 7.94
N VAL A 162 14.82 7.13 6.99
CA VAL A 162 13.52 6.55 6.66
C VAL A 162 13.53 5.06 7.01
N MET A 163 12.72 4.71 8.01
CA MET A 163 12.55 3.34 8.46
C MET A 163 11.33 2.70 7.80
N TYR A 164 11.37 1.40 7.58
CA TYR A 164 10.27 0.59 7.06
C TYR A 164 9.99 -0.53 8.06
N ASN A 165 8.72 -0.91 8.17
CA ASN A 165 8.34 -2.14 8.84
C ASN A 165 8.58 -3.32 7.89
N TYR A 166 9.08 -4.41 8.42
CA TYR A 166 9.29 -5.65 7.69
C TYR A 166 8.39 -6.74 8.27
N VAL A 167 7.78 -7.52 7.39
CA VAL A 167 7.15 -8.81 7.69
C VAL A 167 7.84 -9.85 6.83
N VAL A 168 8.62 -10.73 7.44
CA VAL A 168 9.42 -11.73 6.73
C VAL A 168 8.90 -13.14 7.04
N PHE A 169 8.44 -13.85 6.01
CA PHE A 169 7.98 -15.23 6.17
C PHE A 169 9.15 -16.20 6.33
N PRO A 170 8.96 -17.34 7.01
CA PRO A 170 9.99 -18.36 7.15
C PRO A 170 10.30 -19.03 5.81
N VAL A 171 11.48 -19.64 5.71
CA VAL A 171 11.85 -20.51 4.58
C VAL A 171 10.80 -21.59 4.32
N ASN A 172 10.70 -22.04 3.07
CA ASN A 172 9.72 -23.01 2.58
C ASN A 172 8.25 -22.56 2.71
N SER A 173 8.00 -21.26 2.91
CA SER A 173 6.64 -20.73 2.97
C SER A 173 6.00 -20.54 1.60
N PHE A 174 6.82 -20.38 0.56
CA PHE A 174 6.41 -20.33 -0.84
C PHE A 174 7.38 -21.16 -1.69
N GLN A 175 6.85 -22.06 -2.53
CA GLN A 175 7.64 -22.99 -3.33
C GLN A 175 7.18 -22.97 -4.78
N VAL A 176 8.15 -23.01 -5.70
CA VAL A 176 7.92 -23.02 -7.16
C VAL A 176 8.82 -24.05 -7.82
N HIS A 177 8.47 -24.44 -9.05
CA HIS A 177 9.27 -25.43 -9.77
C HIS A 177 10.71 -24.95 -10.00
N GLN A 178 11.69 -25.85 -9.86
CA GLN A 178 13.12 -25.53 -10.05
C GLN A 178 13.38 -24.83 -11.40
N ASN A 179 12.82 -25.35 -12.50
CA ASN A 179 12.99 -24.76 -13.84
C ASN A 179 12.57 -23.28 -13.90
N THR A 180 11.57 -22.87 -13.10
CA THR A 180 11.12 -21.48 -13.04
C THR A 180 12.18 -20.60 -12.39
N LEU A 181 12.83 -21.08 -11.33
CA LEU A 181 13.93 -20.35 -10.70
C LEU A 181 15.16 -20.32 -11.59
N ASP A 182 15.42 -21.37 -12.36
CA ASP A 182 16.50 -21.39 -13.36
C ASP A 182 16.21 -20.37 -14.47
N ALA A 183 14.96 -20.30 -14.96
CA ALA A 183 14.54 -19.28 -15.92
C ALA A 183 14.67 -17.86 -15.35
N LEU A 184 14.25 -17.64 -14.10
CA LEU A 184 14.44 -16.36 -13.42
C LEU A 184 15.92 -15.95 -13.35
N GLY A 185 16.82 -16.90 -13.03
CA GLY A 185 18.27 -16.64 -12.99
C GLY A 185 18.90 -16.32 -14.34
N ASN A 186 18.23 -16.66 -15.45
CA ASN A 186 18.65 -16.23 -16.79
C ASN A 186 18.07 -14.86 -17.18
N LEU A 187 16.98 -14.42 -16.53
CA LEU A 187 16.29 -13.16 -16.81
C LEU A 187 16.89 -11.97 -16.04
N ILE A 188 17.28 -12.20 -14.79
CA ILE A 188 17.84 -11.19 -13.88
C ILE A 188 19.21 -11.62 -13.34
N HIS A 189 20.05 -10.65 -13.04
CA HIS A 189 21.31 -10.83 -12.34
C HIS A 189 21.08 -11.11 -10.86
N ASP A 190 22.02 -11.82 -10.24
CA ASP A 190 21.98 -12.05 -8.80
C ASP A 190 22.14 -10.71 -8.04
N SER A 191 21.17 -10.40 -7.18
CA SER A 191 21.09 -9.14 -6.43
C SER A 191 22.12 -9.01 -5.29
N TYR A 192 22.44 -10.12 -4.61
CA TYR A 192 23.35 -10.21 -3.45
C TYR A 192 23.42 -8.96 -2.55
N ILE A 193 22.26 -8.55 -2.02
CA ILE A 193 22.18 -7.41 -1.11
C ILE A 193 22.95 -7.73 0.19
N GLN A 194 23.74 -6.76 0.67
CA GLN A 194 24.51 -6.91 1.91
C GLN A 194 23.59 -7.01 3.12
N VAL A 195 23.74 -8.08 3.88
CA VAL A 195 22.94 -8.36 5.07
C VAL A 195 23.63 -7.82 6.32
N ASN A 196 22.85 -7.20 7.19
CA ASN A 196 23.29 -6.60 8.44
C ASN A 196 22.92 -7.48 9.64
N ASP A 197 23.58 -7.22 10.77
CA ASP A 197 23.15 -7.76 12.06
C ASP A 197 21.93 -6.99 12.57
N GLY A 198 20.97 -7.69 13.14
CA GLY A 198 19.79 -7.08 13.72
C GLY A 198 18.88 -8.09 14.41
N ASP A 199 18.08 -7.59 15.33
CA ASP A 199 17.10 -8.37 16.06
C ASP A 199 15.74 -8.33 15.34
N CYS A 200 14.94 -9.38 15.54
CA CYS A 200 13.58 -9.43 15.02
C CYS A 200 12.61 -9.99 16.05
N TYR A 201 11.33 -9.80 15.79
CA TYR A 201 10.24 -10.36 16.58
C TYR A 201 9.58 -11.50 15.81
N PHE A 202 9.05 -12.49 16.51
CA PHE A 202 8.34 -13.63 15.94
C PHE A 202 6.86 -13.61 16.29
N ASN A 203 6.00 -13.56 15.27
CA ASN A 203 4.56 -13.69 15.38
C ASN A 203 4.13 -15.12 15.04
N GLU A 204 3.80 -15.90 16.07
CA GLU A 204 3.42 -17.31 15.93
C GLU A 204 2.05 -17.53 15.27
N MET A 205 1.11 -16.59 15.48
CA MET A 205 -0.21 -16.63 14.86
C MET A 205 -0.11 -16.28 13.37
N GLY A 206 0.72 -15.29 13.07
CA GLY A 206 1.02 -14.82 11.73
C GLY A 206 -0.24 -14.52 10.91
N THR A 207 -0.32 -15.11 9.72
CA THR A 207 -1.43 -14.93 8.76
C THR A 207 -2.37 -16.14 8.70
N LYS A 208 -2.20 -17.13 9.60
CA LYS A 208 -3.08 -18.33 9.67
C LYS A 208 -4.54 -17.92 9.84
N ASN A 209 -4.76 -16.94 10.71
CA ASN A 209 -6.00 -16.19 10.81
C ASN A 209 -5.67 -14.79 10.31
N ASN A 210 -6.27 -14.38 9.19
CA ASN A 210 -6.10 -13.01 8.72
C ASN A 210 -6.67 -12.08 9.80
N GLY A 211 -5.80 -11.40 10.56
CA GLY A 211 -6.00 -11.02 11.97
C GLY A 211 -7.25 -10.24 12.40
N PHE A 212 -8.09 -9.80 11.47
CA PHE A 212 -9.35 -9.06 11.73
C PHE A 212 -10.57 -9.80 11.17
N ALA A 213 -10.42 -11.02 10.66
CA ALA A 213 -11.51 -11.89 10.24
C ALA A 213 -12.17 -12.56 11.46
N GLY A 214 -12.73 -11.72 12.33
CA GLY A 214 -13.78 -12.11 13.27
C GLY A 214 -14.93 -11.12 13.05
N GLU A 215 -16.12 -11.64 12.80
CA GLU A 215 -17.35 -10.85 12.81
C GLU A 215 -17.40 -10.04 14.12
N GLY A 216 -17.24 -8.73 14.04
CA GLY A 216 -17.46 -7.83 15.18
C GLY A 216 -16.30 -7.57 16.13
N GLN A 217 -15.03 -7.58 15.68
CA GLN A 217 -13.96 -7.04 16.52
C GLN A 217 -14.03 -5.52 16.61
N ILE A 218 -14.42 -5.05 17.80
CA ILE A 218 -14.50 -3.64 18.20
C ILE A 218 -13.13 -3.00 18.00
N TYR A 219 -13.06 -2.01 17.10
CA TYR A 219 -11.93 -1.09 17.03
C TYR A 219 -11.97 -0.21 18.29
N ILE A 220 -11.13 -0.52 19.28
CA ILE A 220 -10.98 0.33 20.46
C ILE A 220 -10.03 1.45 20.07
N ASP A 221 -10.62 2.56 19.64
CA ASP A 221 -9.92 3.84 19.50
C ASP A 221 -9.57 4.34 20.91
N CYS A 222 -8.28 4.33 21.27
CA CYS A 222 -7.82 4.85 22.56
C CYS A 222 -7.84 6.38 22.53
N GLN A 223 -9.04 6.96 22.67
CA GLN A 223 -9.19 8.39 22.87
C GLN A 223 -8.88 8.72 24.33
N PRO A 224 -8.08 9.75 24.61
CA PRO A 224 -7.82 10.16 25.99
C PRO A 224 -9.14 10.59 26.64
N VAL A 225 -9.49 9.96 27.76
CA VAL A 225 -10.68 10.31 28.56
C VAL A 225 -10.26 11.00 29.87
N GLY A 226 -11.07 11.94 30.33
CA GLY A 226 -10.91 12.59 31.63
C GLY A 226 -11.26 11.64 32.79
N GLU A 227 -11.07 12.09 34.03
CA GLU A 227 -11.42 11.33 35.23
C GLU A 227 -12.89 10.90 35.27
N GLU A 228 -13.77 11.63 34.57
CA GLU A 228 -15.21 11.34 34.47
C GLU A 228 -15.59 10.50 33.23
N GLY A 229 -14.60 10.02 32.47
CA GLY A 229 -14.84 9.21 31.27
C GLY A 229 -15.24 10.00 30.02
N GLU A 230 -15.20 11.34 30.07
CA GLU A 230 -15.44 12.19 28.91
C GLU A 230 -14.22 12.24 27.99
N ILE A 231 -14.48 12.16 26.68
CA ILE A 231 -13.45 12.19 25.63
C ILE A 231 -12.85 13.60 25.56
N ILE A 232 -11.55 13.76 25.85
CA ILE A 232 -10.90 15.08 25.94
C ILE A 232 -10.53 15.64 24.56
N TYR A 233 -10.39 14.79 23.53
CA TYR A 233 -9.99 15.21 22.20
C TYR A 233 -10.60 14.34 21.10
N LYS A 234 -11.31 14.95 20.15
CA LYS A 234 -11.59 14.37 18.83
C LYS A 234 -10.71 15.10 17.83
N GLU A 235 -9.82 14.39 17.14
CA GLU A 235 -9.25 14.93 15.91
C GLU A 235 -10.41 15.27 14.96
N GLN A 236 -10.50 16.55 14.58
CA GLN A 236 -11.38 16.93 13.49
C GLN A 236 -10.89 16.18 12.25
N SER A 237 -11.73 15.27 11.76
CA SER A 237 -11.63 14.77 10.39
C SER A 237 -11.38 15.98 9.49
N ALA A 238 -10.28 15.93 8.73
CA ALA A 238 -9.91 16.96 7.78
C ALA A 238 -11.17 17.43 7.05
N GLY A 239 -11.59 18.66 7.35
CA GLY A 239 -12.86 19.17 6.89
C GLY A 239 -12.95 18.99 5.38
N THR A 240 -13.96 18.24 4.93
CA THR A 240 -14.39 18.28 3.53
C THR A 240 -14.49 19.76 3.17
N LYS A 241 -13.64 20.24 2.26
CA LYS A 241 -13.75 21.60 1.74
C LYS A 241 -15.14 21.71 1.13
N VAL A 242 -16.07 22.31 1.89
CA VAL A 242 -17.42 22.55 1.42
C VAL A 242 -17.27 23.54 0.27
N ASN A 243 -17.54 23.12 -0.96
CA ASN A 243 -17.50 24.02 -2.09
C ASN A 243 -18.68 25.01 -1.93
N LEU A 244 -18.36 26.27 -1.61
CA LEU A 244 -19.32 27.36 -1.38
C LEU A 244 -19.63 28.16 -2.65
N ASP A 245 -19.15 27.75 -3.82
CA ASP A 245 -19.27 28.54 -5.06
C ASP A 245 -20.74 28.77 -5.47
N TRP A 246 -21.61 27.80 -5.18
CA TRP A 246 -23.04 27.92 -5.43
C TRP A 246 -23.73 29.00 -4.58
N ILE A 247 -23.21 29.31 -3.38
CA ILE A 247 -23.76 30.36 -2.51
C ILE A 247 -23.51 31.74 -3.12
N TYR A 248 -22.32 31.96 -3.70
CA TYR A 248 -22.02 33.22 -4.40
C TYR A 248 -22.91 33.41 -5.63
N ALA A 249 -23.18 32.34 -6.39
CA ALA A 249 -24.10 32.39 -7.52
C ALA A 249 -25.52 32.81 -7.08
N PHE A 250 -26.04 32.27 -5.97
CA PHE A 250 -27.33 32.68 -5.42
C PHE A 250 -27.34 34.15 -4.95
N LEU A 251 -26.24 34.61 -4.35
CA LEU A 251 -26.12 35.99 -3.87
C LEU A 251 -26.17 37.01 -5.02
N TYR A 252 -25.52 36.71 -6.15
CA TYR A 252 -25.60 37.55 -7.35
C TYR A 252 -27.00 37.62 -7.95
N VAL A 253 -27.76 36.51 -7.95
CA VAL A 253 -29.14 36.49 -8.42
C VAL A 253 -30.03 37.38 -7.55
N ILE A 254 -29.86 37.32 -6.23
CA ILE A 254 -30.62 38.16 -5.29
C ILE A 254 -30.27 39.64 -5.47
N ILE A 255 -28.99 39.99 -5.56
CA ILE A 255 -28.54 41.37 -5.80
C ILE A 255 -29.11 41.89 -7.13
N GLY A 256 -29.06 41.09 -8.19
CA GLY A 256 -29.62 41.44 -9.50
C GLY A 256 -31.12 41.74 -9.45
N ALA A 257 -31.89 40.92 -8.72
CA ALA A 257 -33.33 41.14 -8.53
C ALA A 257 -33.63 42.44 -7.77
N VAL A 258 -32.84 42.78 -6.75
CA VAL A 258 -32.99 44.02 -5.98
C VAL A 258 -32.67 45.25 -6.85
N ILE A 259 -31.59 45.21 -7.64
CA ILE A 259 -31.22 46.31 -8.54
C ILE A 259 -32.32 46.51 -9.60
N MET A 260 -32.83 45.43 -10.19
CA MET A 260 -33.91 45.50 -11.18
C MET A 260 -35.18 46.12 -10.56
N TYR A 261 -35.56 45.69 -9.35
CA TYR A 261 -36.71 46.25 -8.64
C TYR A 261 -36.55 47.75 -8.37
N LEU A 262 -35.38 48.17 -7.89
CA LEU A 262 -35.08 49.59 -7.65
C LEU A 262 -35.09 50.38 -8.96
N GLY A 263 -34.52 49.85 -10.05
CA GLY A 263 -34.53 50.47 -11.37
C GLY A 263 -35.94 50.70 -11.91
N VAL A 264 -36.83 49.71 -11.81
CA VAL A 264 -38.25 49.86 -12.22
C VAL A 264 -38.95 50.91 -11.38
N LYS A 265 -38.70 50.96 -10.06
CA LYS A 265 -39.29 51.97 -9.17
C LYS A 265 -38.81 53.38 -9.53
N LEU A 266 -37.53 53.53 -9.90
CA LEU A 266 -36.92 54.79 -10.29
C LEU A 266 -37.41 55.26 -11.67
N LEU A 267 -37.58 54.34 -12.62
CA LEU A 267 -38.24 54.60 -13.91
C LEU A 267 -39.68 55.05 -13.74
N ARG A 268 -40.48 54.38 -12.89
CA ARG A 268 -41.84 54.83 -12.59
C ARG A 268 -41.88 56.22 -11.99
N PHE A 269 -40.94 56.53 -11.09
CA PHE A 269 -40.82 57.87 -10.51
C PHE A 269 -40.46 58.93 -11.56
N MET A 270 -39.54 58.63 -12.48
CA MET A 270 -39.20 59.53 -13.60
C MET A 270 -40.38 59.72 -14.57
N PHE A 271 -41.16 58.67 -14.85
CA PHE A 271 -42.36 58.78 -15.69
C PHE A 271 -43.45 59.65 -15.06
N GLN A 272 -43.53 59.72 -13.73
CA GLN A 272 -44.44 60.65 -13.03
C GLN A 272 -43.95 62.11 -13.05
N LEU A 273 -42.66 62.33 -13.30
CA LEU A 273 -42.05 63.66 -13.41
C LEU A 273 -42.00 64.19 -14.85
N LEU A 274 -42.37 63.37 -15.85
CA LEU A 274 -42.54 63.83 -17.22
C LEU A 274 -43.83 64.68 -17.31
N PRO A 275 -43.74 65.97 -17.63
CA PRO A 275 -44.93 66.77 -17.87
C PRO A 275 -45.70 66.19 -19.06
N THR A 276 -46.98 65.90 -18.86
CA THR A 276 -47.91 65.53 -19.93
C THR A 276 -47.89 66.63 -20.98
N ILE A 277 -47.40 66.32 -22.18
CA ILE A 277 -47.56 67.20 -23.34
C ILE A 277 -49.07 67.27 -23.59
N PRO A 278 -49.71 68.46 -23.52
CA PRO A 278 -51.14 68.56 -23.78
C PRO A 278 -51.42 68.14 -25.23
N GLU A 279 -52.37 67.23 -25.38
CA GLU A 279 -52.92 66.86 -26.67
C GLU A 279 -53.63 68.07 -27.28
N LYS A 280 -53.35 68.26 -28.57
CA LYS A 280 -53.54 69.43 -29.43
C LYS A 280 -55.01 69.84 -29.58
N ASP A 281 -55.25 71.12 -29.87
CA ASP A 281 -56.33 71.47 -30.81
C ASP A 281 -55.97 70.98 -32.23
#